data_AF-A0A2L0GLH4-F1
#
_entry.id   AF-A0A2L0GLH4-F1
#
_cell.length_a   1.000
_cell.length_b   1.000
_cell.length_c   1.000
_cell.angle_alpha   90.00
_cell.angle_beta   90.00
_cell.angle_gamma   90.00
#
_symmetry.space_group_name_H-M   'P 1'
#
loop_
_entity.id
_entity.type
_entity.pdbx_description
1 polymer ?
#
loop_
_entity_poly.entity_id
_entity_poly.type
_entity_poly.pdbx_seq_one_letter_code
_entity_poly.pdbx_strand_id
1 'polypeptide(L)'
;MHDSTPGLADAPQADPSSLDEEAGNAFDSLRDDITTLVEDARTYAEAEIAFQKTRAGIAGKRGARALVLLVLAVVLLHIALIALAVGAVIALAPLITIWGAIGLVVGVMLLGVALLVMGAVSDGKLLAAMFGSEDEA
;
A
#
# COMPACT_ATOMS: atom_id res chain seq x y z
N MET A 1 -8.54 -19.90 94.98
CA MET A 1 -9.16 -18.91 94.07
C MET A 1 -8.18 -18.72 92.92
N HIS A 2 -8.55 -19.23 91.74
CA HIS A 2 -7.80 -19.08 90.49
C HIS A 2 -8.58 -18.09 89.64
N ASP A 3 -8.07 -16.88 89.49
CA ASP A 3 -8.64 -15.90 88.57
C ASP A 3 -7.89 -15.99 87.23
N SER A 4 -8.56 -16.59 86.26
CA SER A 4 -8.17 -16.56 84.85
C SER A 4 -8.49 -15.17 84.30
N THR A 5 -7.48 -14.32 84.18
CA THR A 5 -7.61 -13.08 83.39
C THR A 5 -7.29 -13.41 81.94
N PRO A 6 -8.23 -13.27 80.99
CA PRO A 6 -7.98 -13.58 79.59
C PRO A 6 -7.03 -12.52 79.02
N GLY A 7 -5.88 -12.97 78.50
CA GLY A 7 -4.95 -12.10 77.78
C GLY A 7 -5.68 -11.47 76.60
N LEU A 8 -5.81 -10.14 76.61
CA LEU A 8 -6.16 -9.38 75.43
C LEU A 8 -5.09 -9.70 74.37
N ALA A 9 -5.51 -10.34 73.30
CA ALA A 9 -4.70 -10.48 72.11
C ALA A 9 -4.31 -9.07 71.65
N ASP A 10 -3.01 -8.84 71.54
CA ASP A 10 -2.39 -7.65 70.95
C ASP A 10 -2.88 -7.56 69.50
N ALA A 11 -3.93 -6.77 69.28
CA ALA A 11 -4.39 -6.46 67.94
C ALA A 11 -3.28 -5.62 67.28
N PRO A 12 -2.81 -5.98 66.07
CA PRO A 12 -1.80 -5.21 65.37
C PRO A 12 -2.22 -3.74 65.34
N GLN A 13 -1.49 -2.88 66.06
CA GLN A 13 -1.68 -1.44 65.97
C GLN A 13 -1.22 -1.04 64.57
N ALA A 14 -2.19 -0.88 63.66
CA ALA A 14 -1.95 -0.30 62.35
C ALA A 14 -1.47 1.14 62.57
N ASP A 15 -0.18 1.37 62.36
CA ASP A 15 0.43 2.69 62.46
C ASP A 15 -0.14 3.56 61.32
N PRO A 16 -0.83 4.67 61.61
CA PRO A 16 -1.45 5.50 60.56
C PRO A 16 -0.43 6.02 59.54
N SER A 17 0.86 6.11 59.88
CA SER A 17 1.95 6.47 58.96
C SER A 17 2.18 5.45 57.84
N SER A 18 1.99 4.14 58.09
CA SER A 18 2.31 3.11 57.10
C SER A 18 1.27 3.03 55.98
N LEU A 19 0.03 3.46 56.24
CA LEU A 19 -1.05 3.49 55.24
C LEU A 19 -0.83 4.56 54.17
N ASP A 20 -0.27 5.71 54.55
CA ASP A 20 0.04 6.81 53.63
C ASP A 20 1.27 6.50 52.75
N GLU A 21 2.29 5.82 53.29
CA GLU A 21 3.46 5.36 52.53
C GLU A 21 3.13 4.24 51.53
N GLU A 22 2.23 3.32 51.91
CA GLU A 22 1.78 2.22 51.04
C GLU A 22 0.88 2.74 49.90
N ALA A 23 0.04 3.75 50.18
CA ALA A 23 -0.71 4.46 49.16
C ALA A 23 0.21 5.22 48.18
N GLY A 24 1.22 5.94 48.69
CA GLY A 24 2.22 6.63 47.86
C GLY A 24 2.98 5.69 46.93
N ASN A 25 3.43 4.53 47.44
CA ASN A 25 4.07 3.49 46.65
C ASN A 25 3.14 2.87 45.59
N ALA A 26 1.86 2.67 45.90
CA ALA A 26 0.89 2.14 44.96
C ALA A 26 0.61 3.12 43.80
N PHE A 27 0.58 4.42 44.07
CA PHE A 27 0.45 5.44 43.02
C PHE A 27 1.69 5.53 42.14
N ASP A 28 2.89 5.37 42.72
CA ASP A 28 4.13 5.34 41.94
C ASP A 28 4.23 4.07 41.09
N SER A 29 3.82 2.90 41.59
CA SER A 29 3.80 1.67 40.77
C SER A 29 2.83 1.77 39.61
N LEU A 30 1.64 2.36 39.81
CA LEU A 30 0.66 2.55 38.74
C LEU A 30 1.15 3.55 37.68
N ARG A 31 1.89 4.57 38.11
CA ARG A 31 2.56 5.51 37.18
C ARG A 31 3.63 4.81 36.37
N ASP A 32 4.39 3.90 36.97
CA ASP A 32 5.43 3.13 36.29
C ASP A 32 4.81 2.14 35.28
N ASP A 33 3.71 1.49 35.64
CA ASP A 33 2.93 0.63 34.75
C ASP A 33 2.38 1.42 33.55
N ILE A 34 1.80 2.61 33.79
CA ILE A 34 1.31 3.48 32.72
C ILE A 34 2.46 3.92 31.81
N THR A 35 3.62 4.25 32.37
CA THR A 35 4.80 4.64 31.59
C THR A 35 5.25 3.48 30.72
N THR A 36 5.29 2.27 31.26
CA THR A 36 5.63 1.04 30.53
C THR A 36 4.62 0.75 29.40
N LEU A 37 3.32 0.90 29.67
CA LEU A 37 2.26 0.77 28.66
C LEU A 37 2.38 1.79 27.53
N VAL A 38 2.79 3.02 27.85
CA VAL A 38 3.02 4.07 26.85
C VAL A 38 4.25 3.75 26.00
N GLU A 39 5.32 3.27 26.62
CA GLU A 39 6.54 2.85 25.92
C GLU A 39 6.27 1.66 24.98
N ASP A 40 5.47 0.69 25.44
CA ASP A 40 5.05 -0.47 24.65
C ASP A 40 4.12 -0.07 23.49
N ALA A 41 3.17 0.84 23.72
CA ALA A 41 2.29 1.35 22.67
C ALA A 41 3.08 2.13 21.59
N ARG A 42 4.07 2.91 22.01
CA ARG A 42 5.00 3.62 21.11
C ARG A 42 5.81 2.64 20.28
N THR A 43 6.37 1.62 20.92
CA THR A 43 7.14 0.56 20.26
C THR A 43 6.29 -0.21 19.24
N TYR A 44 5.03 -0.51 19.58
CA TYR A 44 4.08 -1.14 18.67
C TYR A 44 3.76 -0.27 17.46
N ALA A 45 3.50 1.03 17.67
CA ALA A 45 3.24 1.98 16.59
C ALA A 45 4.45 2.13 15.65
N GLU A 46 5.67 2.20 16.20
CA GLU A 46 6.90 2.25 15.42
C GLU A 46 7.10 0.99 14.58
N ALA A 47 6.76 -0.19 15.11
CA ALA A 47 6.83 -1.46 14.40
C ALA A 47 5.87 -1.51 13.20
N GLU A 48 4.63 -1.06 13.36
CA GLU A 48 3.64 -1.06 12.28
C GLU A 48 4.02 -0.07 11.16
N ILE A 49 4.53 1.11 11.53
CA ILE A 49 5.06 2.09 10.57
C ILE A 49 6.23 1.49 9.79
N ALA A 50 7.16 0.80 10.46
CA ALA A 50 8.29 0.14 9.82
C ALA A 50 7.86 -0.99 8.87
N PHE A 51 6.82 -1.74 9.24
CA PHE A 51 6.25 -2.81 8.42
C PHE A 51 5.61 -2.25 7.14
N GLN A 52 4.78 -1.21 7.27
CA GLN A 52 4.15 -0.56 6.12
C GLN A 52 5.17 0.16 5.22
N LYS A 53 6.19 0.80 5.82
CA LYS A 53 7.31 1.40 5.08
C LYS A 53 8.11 0.37 4.29
N THR A 54 8.32 -0.83 4.85
CA THR A 54 9.01 -1.92 4.15
C THR A 54 8.18 -2.46 2.99
N ARG A 55 6.87 -2.64 3.19
CA ARG A 55 5.94 -3.08 2.14
C ARG A 55 5.84 -2.04 1.01
N ALA A 56 5.74 -0.76 1.35
CA ALA A 56 5.78 0.35 0.39
C ALA A 56 7.14 0.45 -0.33
N GLY A 57 8.26 0.21 0.37
CA GLY A 57 9.60 0.22 -0.21
C GLY A 57 9.86 -0.92 -1.20
N ILE A 58 9.41 -2.14 -0.90
CA ILE A 58 9.51 -3.29 -1.81
C ILE A 58 8.58 -3.11 -3.01
N ALA A 59 7.33 -2.67 -2.77
CA ALA A 59 6.39 -2.36 -3.84
C ALA A 59 6.91 -1.22 -4.74
N GLY A 60 7.49 -0.18 -4.17
CA GLY A 60 8.06 0.96 -4.89
C GLY A 60 9.26 0.57 -5.76
N LYS A 61 10.19 -0.26 -5.25
CA LYS A 61 11.34 -0.74 -6.04
C LYS A 61 10.91 -1.62 -7.23
N ARG A 62 9.95 -2.52 -7.00
CA ARG A 62 9.39 -3.37 -8.07
C ARG A 62 8.59 -2.54 -9.08
N GLY A 63 7.81 -1.57 -8.60
CA GLY A 63 7.08 -0.60 -9.43
C GLY A 63 8.00 0.23 -10.30
N ALA A 64 9.08 0.78 -9.74
CA ALA A 64 10.08 1.54 -10.50
C ALA A 64 10.75 0.69 -11.59
N ARG A 65 11.15 -0.55 -11.26
CA ARG A 65 11.71 -1.47 -12.27
C ARG A 65 10.69 -1.83 -13.35
N ALA A 66 9.44 -2.09 -12.98
CA ALA A 66 8.37 -2.37 -13.94
C ALA A 66 8.13 -1.17 -14.87
N LEU A 67 8.15 0.06 -14.33
CA LEU A 67 7.99 1.28 -15.11
C LEU A 67 9.15 1.49 -16.10
N VAL A 68 10.40 1.26 -15.68
CA VAL A 68 11.56 1.31 -16.58
C VAL A 68 11.43 0.28 -17.69
N LEU A 69 11.05 -0.97 -17.37
CA LEU A 69 10.84 -2.02 -18.36
C LEU A 69 9.70 -1.68 -19.32
N LEU A 70 8.60 -1.10 -18.82
CA LEU A 70 7.46 -0.66 -19.64
C LEU A 70 7.87 0.45 -20.60
N VAL A 71 8.62 1.46 -20.14
CA VAL A 71 9.14 2.52 -20.99
C VAL A 71 10.04 1.94 -22.07
N LEU A 72 10.97 1.04 -21.70
CA LEU A 72 11.85 0.38 -22.65
C LEU A 72 11.06 -0.43 -23.69
N ALA A 73 10.04 -1.17 -23.25
CA ALA A 73 9.17 -1.95 -24.12
C ALA A 73 8.41 -1.07 -25.10
N VAL A 74 7.87 0.07 -24.66
CA VAL A 74 7.16 1.04 -25.53
C VAL A 74 8.11 1.64 -26.57
N VAL A 75 9.33 2.01 -26.17
CA VAL A 75 10.35 2.54 -27.10
C VAL A 75 10.72 1.49 -28.15
N LEU A 76 11.00 0.25 -27.72
CA LEU A 76 11.33 -0.84 -28.65
C LEU A 76 10.16 -1.18 -29.57
N LEU A 77 8.94 -1.21 -29.05
CA LEU A 77 7.73 -1.42 -29.85
C LEU A 77 7.58 -0.31 -30.90
N HIS A 78 7.82 0.95 -30.54
CA HIS A 78 7.73 2.06 -31.47
C HIS A 78 8.74 1.93 -32.62
N ILE A 79 10.01 1.62 -32.30
CA ILE A 79 11.05 1.39 -33.31
C ILE A 79 10.68 0.20 -34.20
N ALA A 80 10.17 -0.88 -33.61
CA ALA A 80 9.71 -2.06 -34.35
C ALA A 80 8.56 -1.74 -35.31
N LEU A 81 7.59 -0.92 -34.90
CA LEU A 81 6.49 -0.49 -35.76
C LEU A 81 6.97 0.36 -36.94
N ILE A 82 7.96 1.25 -36.74
CA ILE A 82 8.57 2.01 -37.84
C ILE A 82 9.28 1.05 -38.81
N ALA A 83 10.10 0.14 -38.29
CA ALA A 83 10.82 -0.83 -39.11
C ALA A 83 9.86 -1.75 -39.89
N LEU A 84 8.77 -2.18 -39.25
CA LEU A 84 7.69 -2.94 -39.87
C LEU A 84 7.03 -2.14 -41.00
N ALA A 85 6.66 -0.89 -40.76
CA ALA A 85 6.02 -0.05 -41.76
C ALA A 85 6.93 0.16 -42.99
N VAL A 86 8.20 0.50 -42.76
CA VAL A 86 9.20 0.67 -43.82
C VAL A 86 9.41 -0.64 -44.59
N GLY A 87 9.61 -1.75 -43.89
CA GLY A 87 9.80 -3.06 -44.50
C GLY A 87 8.59 -3.53 -45.30
N ALA A 88 7.38 -3.32 -44.78
CA ALA A 88 6.13 -3.66 -45.47
C ALA A 88 5.96 -2.86 -46.76
N VAL A 89 6.24 -1.55 -46.75
CA VAL A 89 6.18 -0.71 -47.96
C VAL A 89 7.17 -1.21 -49.00
N ILE A 90 8.42 -1.50 -48.62
CA ILE A 90 9.44 -2.02 -49.54
C ILE A 90 9.02 -3.37 -50.14
N ALA A 91 8.45 -4.26 -49.32
CA ALA A 91 8.00 -5.58 -49.75
C ALA A 91 6.78 -5.51 -50.70
N LEU A 92 5.85 -4.57 -50.48
CA LEU A 92 4.62 -4.44 -51.29
C LEU A 92 4.78 -3.57 -52.54
N ALA A 93 5.73 -2.62 -52.55
CA ALA A 93 5.98 -1.74 -53.68
C ALA A 93 6.08 -2.47 -55.04
N PRO A 94 6.77 -3.63 -55.19
CA PRO A 94 6.82 -4.33 -56.48
C PRO A 94 5.49 -4.98 -56.90
N LEU A 95 4.54 -5.19 -55.98
CA LEU A 95 3.28 -5.86 -56.27
C LEU A 95 2.16 -4.88 -56.65
N ILE A 96 2.04 -3.76 -55.93
CA ILE A 96 0.90 -2.84 -56.04
C ILE A 96 1.30 -1.39 -56.28
N THR A 97 2.56 -1.15 -56.68
CA THR A 97 3.20 0.18 -56.79
C THR A 97 3.44 0.85 -55.44
N ILE A 98 4.35 1.84 -55.43
CA ILE A 98 4.74 2.54 -54.21
C ILE A 98 3.59 3.31 -53.55
N TRP A 99 2.73 3.96 -54.34
CA TRP A 99 1.57 4.70 -53.83
C TRP A 99 0.52 3.77 -53.24
N GLY A 100 0.27 2.62 -53.88
CA GLY A 100 -0.62 1.59 -53.36
C GLY A 100 -0.11 0.99 -52.06
N ALA A 101 1.19 0.71 -51.98
CA ALA A 101 1.83 0.16 -50.77
C ALA A 101 1.71 1.11 -49.57
N ILE A 102 2.03 2.40 -49.75
CA ILE A 102 1.90 3.40 -48.68
C ILE A 102 0.44 3.51 -48.22
N GLY A 103 -0.50 3.66 -49.17
CA GLY A 103 -1.92 3.80 -48.85
C GLY A 103 -2.47 2.60 -48.06
N LEU A 104 -2.09 1.38 -48.46
CA LEU A 104 -2.54 0.17 -47.77
C LEU A 104 -1.96 0.07 -46.36
N VAL A 105 -0.64 0.25 -46.20
CA VAL A 105 0.02 0.14 -44.88
C VAL A 105 -0.53 1.18 -43.91
N VAL A 106 -0.67 2.44 -44.35
CA VAL A 106 -1.27 3.50 -43.53
C VAL A 106 -2.72 3.17 -43.20
N GLY A 107 -3.51 2.72 -44.18
CA GLY A 107 -4.91 2.35 -43.96
C GLY A 107 -5.09 1.24 -42.92
N VAL A 108 -4.28 0.18 -43.00
CA VAL A 108 -4.30 -0.92 -42.01
C VAL A 108 -3.89 -0.42 -40.62
N MET A 109 -2.86 0.42 -40.53
CA MET A 109 -2.38 0.94 -39.25
C MET A 109 -3.39 1.88 -38.60
N LEU A 110 -4.06 2.75 -39.38
CA LEU A 110 -5.15 3.60 -38.91
C LEU A 110 -6.37 2.79 -38.45
N LEU A 111 -6.73 1.73 -39.19
CA LEU A 111 -7.80 0.83 -38.78
C LEU A 111 -7.46 0.14 -37.45
N GLY A 112 -6.22 -0.32 -37.29
CA GLY A 112 -5.72 -0.86 -36.03
C GLY A 112 -5.85 0.16 -34.88
N VAL A 113 -5.40 1.40 -35.09
CA VAL A 113 -5.55 2.48 -34.09
C VAL A 113 -7.02 2.70 -33.73
N ALA A 114 -7.93 2.76 -34.71
CA ALA A 114 -9.35 2.96 -34.46
C ALA A 114 -9.93 1.84 -33.57
N LEU A 115 -9.62 0.57 -33.88
CA LEU A 115 -10.07 -0.57 -33.07
C LEU A 115 -9.52 -0.53 -31.64
N LEU A 116 -8.24 -0.20 -31.48
CA LEU A 116 -7.62 -0.09 -30.15
C LEU A 116 -8.25 1.04 -29.33
N VAL A 117 -8.50 2.20 -29.93
CA VAL A 117 -9.16 3.34 -29.27
C VAL A 117 -10.59 2.97 -28.86
N MET A 118 -11.34 2.30 -29.74
CA MET A 118 -12.69 1.86 -29.43
C MET A 118 -12.73 0.90 -28.23
N GLY A 119 -11.81 -0.06 -28.17
CA GLY A 119 -11.68 -0.98 -27.03
C GLY A 119 -11.28 -0.26 -25.74
N ALA A 120 -10.30 0.65 -25.80
CA ALA A 120 -9.88 1.43 -24.63
C ALA A 120 -11.04 2.31 -24.09
N VAL A 121 -11.85 2.89 -24.98
CA VAL A 121 -13.03 3.68 -24.58
C VAL A 121 -14.12 2.82 -23.97
N SER A 122 -14.36 1.59 -24.46
CA SER A 122 -15.35 0.70 -23.85
C SER A 122 -14.95 0.30 -22.43
N ASP A 123 -13.68 -0.03 -22.23
CA ASP A 123 -13.17 -0.45 -20.92
C ASP A 123 -13.16 0.73 -19.94
N GLY A 124 -12.77 1.93 -20.41
CA GLY A 124 -12.81 3.15 -19.61
C GLY A 124 -14.22 3.51 -19.14
N LYS A 125 -15.24 3.31 -19.99
CA LYS A 125 -16.65 3.52 -19.61
C LYS A 125 -17.13 2.53 -18.56
N LEU A 126 -16.71 1.27 -18.65
CA LEU A 126 -17.07 0.24 -17.66
C LEU A 126 -16.45 0.56 -16.29
N LEU A 127 -15.18 0.94 -16.25
CA LEU A 127 -14.52 1.36 -15.02
C LEU A 127 -15.19 2.61 -14.44
N ALA A 128 -15.48 3.61 -15.26
CA ALA A 128 -16.19 4.81 -14.83
C ALA A 128 -17.59 4.50 -14.25
N ALA A 129 -18.32 3.53 -14.83
CA ALA A 129 -19.62 3.11 -14.31
C ALA A 129 -19.53 2.42 -12.95
N MET A 130 -18.47 1.64 -12.69
CA MET A 130 -18.27 0.95 -11.40
C MET A 130 -17.96 1.92 -10.25
N PHE A 131 -17.20 2.98 -10.51
CA PHE A 131 -16.87 3.99 -9.50
C PHE A 131 -17.93 5.11 -9.41
N GLY A 132 -18.70 5.35 -10.48
CA GLY A 132 -19.76 6.37 -10.49
C GLY A 132 -21.05 5.95 -9.78
N SER A 133 -21.29 4.65 -9.60
CA SER A 133 -22.46 4.14 -8.88
C SER A 133 -22.38 4.25 -7.35
N GLU A 134 -21.23 4.63 -6.80
CA GLU A 134 -21.02 4.75 -5.35
C GLU A 134 -21.48 6.12 -4.79
N ASP A 135 -21.67 7.13 -5.65
CA ASP A 135 -22.04 8.51 -5.25
C ASP A 135 -23.58 8.75 -5.18
N GLU A 136 -24.43 7.78 -5.55
CA GLU A 136 -25.90 7.90 -5.56
C GLU A 136 -26.64 7.13 -4.44
N ALA A 137 -25.93 6.64 -3.40
CA ALA A 137 -26.52 5.87 -2.29
C ALA A 137 -26.56 6.64 -0.96
#